data_AF-A0A353CR65-F1
#
_entry.id   AF-A0A353CR65-F1
#
_cell.length_a   1.000
_cell.length_b   1.000
_cell.length_c   1.000
_cell.angle_alpha   90.00
_cell.angle_beta   90.00
_cell.angle_gamma   90.00
#
_symmetry.space_group_name_H-M   'P 1'
#
loop_
_entity.id
_entity.type
_entity.pdbx_description
1 polymer ?
#
loop_
_entity_poly.entity_id
_entity_poly.type
_entity_poly.pdbx_seq_one_letter_code
_entity_poly.pdbx_strand_id
1 'polypeptide(L)'
;MNEETKILWINFLKGLTRSLVQANLYKSDHPQVVEALDQTLSALAAISASGEINITLDGGKLLADGAEFLPADKVPNSIKNVFAKFQAQTVTFKAGVTREELLAFCGAQALRTDPYEHLKEKGVTGIIPAKSVYAKVEAGDGKAAIKPGAGTQAGGGGGADGA
;
A
#
# COMPACT_ATOMS: atom_id res chain seq x y z
N MET A 1 19.42 -2.24 3.62
CA MET A 1 18.73 -3.32 4.35
C MET A 1 19.75 -4.38 4.72
N ASN A 2 19.81 -4.84 5.97
CA ASN A 2 20.74 -5.90 6.38
C ASN A 2 20.24 -7.28 5.88
N GLU A 3 21.08 -8.32 5.99
CA GLU A 3 20.76 -9.65 5.46
C GLU A 3 19.59 -10.31 6.18
N GLU A 4 19.51 -10.17 7.50
CA GLU A 4 18.43 -10.74 8.32
C GLU A 4 17.06 -10.16 7.95
N THR A 5 16.94 -8.83 7.88
CA THR A 5 15.70 -8.16 7.44
C THR A 5 15.34 -8.56 6.02
N LYS A 6 16.33 -8.71 5.12
CA LYS A 6 16.08 -9.17 3.75
C LYS A 6 15.47 -10.57 3.72
N ILE A 7 15.94 -11.49 4.55
CA ILE A 7 15.37 -12.84 4.67
C ILE A 7 13.92 -12.79 5.13
N LEU A 8 13.62 -11.97 6.14
CA LEU A 8 12.24 -11.82 6.63
C LEU A 8 11.31 -11.27 5.56
N TRP A 9 11.76 -10.28 4.78
CA TRP A 9 11.01 -9.77 3.62
C TRP A 9 10.79 -10.82 2.53
N ILE A 10 11.80 -11.64 2.22
CA ILE A 10 11.65 -12.75 1.26
C ILE A 10 10.56 -13.73 1.76
N ASN A 11 10.57 -14.06 3.04
CA ASN A 11 9.58 -14.96 3.63
C ASN A 11 8.17 -14.36 3.56
N PHE A 12 8.03 -13.08 3.87
CA PHE A 12 6.75 -12.37 3.74
C PHE A 12 6.25 -12.36 2.30
N LEU A 13 7.07 -12.00 1.31
CA LEU A 13 6.64 -11.98 -0.09
C LEU A 13 6.30 -13.36 -0.63
N LYS A 14 7.03 -14.40 -0.22
CA LYS A 14 6.70 -15.80 -0.55
C LYS A 14 5.35 -16.20 0.03
N GLY A 15 5.14 -15.91 1.32
CA GLY A 15 3.85 -16.15 2.00
C GLY A 15 2.72 -15.41 1.31
N LEU A 16 2.88 -14.10 1.08
CA LEU A 16 1.88 -13.26 0.43
C LEU A 16 1.55 -13.78 -0.96
N THR A 17 2.55 -14.07 -1.80
CA THR A 17 2.34 -14.64 -3.14
C THR A 17 1.55 -15.94 -3.07
N ARG A 18 1.90 -16.82 -2.12
CA ARG A 18 1.17 -18.07 -1.90
C ARG A 18 -0.27 -17.80 -1.49
N SER A 19 -0.52 -16.94 -0.52
CA SER A 19 -1.86 -16.56 -0.07
C SER A 19 -2.74 -16.03 -1.19
N LEU A 20 -2.21 -15.13 -2.02
CA LEU A 20 -2.92 -14.57 -3.19
C LEU A 20 -3.31 -15.67 -4.18
N VAL A 21 -2.40 -16.61 -4.48
CA VAL A 21 -2.67 -17.71 -5.41
C VAL A 21 -3.68 -18.69 -4.83
N GLN A 22 -3.50 -19.10 -3.57
CA GLN A 22 -4.34 -20.10 -2.92
C GLN A 22 -5.77 -19.60 -2.72
N ALA A 23 -5.94 -18.34 -2.29
CA ALA A 23 -7.26 -17.72 -2.14
C ALA A 23 -8.01 -17.53 -3.47
N ASN A 24 -7.28 -17.52 -4.60
CA ASN A 24 -7.90 -17.46 -5.93
C ASN A 24 -8.29 -18.84 -6.48
N LEU A 25 -7.67 -19.92 -6.00
CA LEU A 25 -7.90 -21.29 -6.47
C LEU A 25 -8.90 -22.06 -5.61
N TYR A 26 -8.92 -21.79 -4.31
CA TYR A 26 -9.67 -22.56 -3.33
C TYR A 26 -10.62 -21.68 -2.50
N LYS A 27 -11.53 -22.34 -1.79
CA LYS A 27 -12.39 -21.68 -0.81
C LYS A 27 -11.59 -21.27 0.43
N SER A 28 -12.10 -20.30 1.18
CA SER A 28 -11.46 -19.72 2.36
C SER A 28 -11.15 -20.73 3.47
N ASP A 29 -11.94 -21.80 3.58
CA ASP A 29 -11.82 -22.87 4.57
C ASP A 29 -10.84 -23.99 4.15
N HIS A 30 -10.29 -23.91 2.93
CA HIS A 30 -9.37 -24.92 2.44
C HIS A 30 -8.04 -24.90 3.22
N PRO A 31 -7.49 -26.06 3.64
CA PRO A 31 -6.28 -26.12 4.45
C PRO A 31 -5.08 -25.37 3.87
N GLN A 32 -4.91 -25.41 2.54
CA GLN A 32 -3.82 -24.70 1.87
C GLN A 32 -3.97 -23.17 1.91
N VAL A 33 -5.20 -22.66 1.97
CA VAL A 33 -5.46 -21.22 2.12
C VAL A 33 -5.12 -20.82 3.54
N VAL A 34 -5.63 -21.55 4.52
CA VAL A 34 -5.37 -21.29 5.96
C VAL A 34 -3.88 -21.31 6.26
N GLU A 35 -3.16 -22.35 5.81
CA GLU A 35 -1.71 -22.47 6.03
C GLU A 35 -0.94 -21.32 5.37
N ALA A 36 -1.30 -20.94 4.14
CA ALA A 36 -0.63 -19.84 3.44
C ALA A 36 -0.84 -18.50 4.17
N LEU A 37 -2.06 -18.24 4.63
CA LEU A 37 -2.39 -17.04 5.40
C LEU A 37 -1.57 -17.00 6.69
N ASP A 38 -1.51 -18.11 7.43
CA ASP A 38 -0.78 -18.19 8.70
C ASP A 38 0.71 -17.96 8.55
N GLN A 39 1.31 -18.56 7.51
CA GLN A 39 2.71 -18.31 7.17
C GLN A 39 2.97 -16.83 6.82
N THR A 40 2.04 -16.22 6.09
CA THR A 40 2.14 -14.80 5.70
C THR A 40 2.05 -13.90 6.92
N LEU A 41 1.10 -14.15 7.82
CA LEU A 41 0.91 -13.38 9.05
C LEU A 41 2.10 -13.52 10.00
N SER A 42 2.63 -14.73 10.15
CA SER A 42 3.84 -14.97 10.95
C SER A 42 5.04 -14.19 10.40
N ALA A 43 5.24 -14.21 9.08
CA ALA A 43 6.31 -13.43 8.45
C ALA A 43 6.06 -11.92 8.53
N LEU A 44 4.81 -11.46 8.39
CA LEU A 44 4.43 -10.06 8.54
C LEU A 44 4.71 -9.57 9.96
N ALA A 45 4.35 -10.35 10.98
CA ALA A 45 4.60 -10.00 12.37
C ALA A 45 6.10 -9.81 12.67
N ALA A 46 6.97 -10.62 12.03
CA ALA A 46 8.42 -10.51 12.19
C ALA A 46 9.01 -9.23 11.59
N ILE A 47 8.42 -8.68 10.52
CA ILE A 47 8.91 -7.45 9.85
C ILE A 47 8.19 -6.17 10.30
N SER A 48 6.95 -6.28 10.77
CA SER A 48 6.15 -5.13 11.22
C SER A 48 6.37 -4.75 12.68
N ALA A 49 7.46 -5.21 13.30
CA ALA A 49 7.80 -4.87 14.69
C ALA A 49 7.90 -3.36 14.95
N SER A 50 8.17 -2.55 13.90
CA SER A 50 8.20 -1.08 13.94
C SER A 50 6.84 -0.40 13.76
N GLY A 51 5.75 -1.15 13.58
CA GLY A 51 4.38 -0.64 13.54
C GLY A 51 3.64 -0.91 12.23
N GLU A 52 4.26 -0.63 11.09
CA GLU A 52 3.71 -0.95 9.77
C GLU A 52 4.84 -1.17 8.77
N ILE A 53 4.51 -1.81 7.65
CA ILE A 53 5.40 -1.95 6.50
C ILE A 53 4.71 -1.49 5.23
N ASN A 54 5.51 -1.09 4.24
CA ASN A 54 5.03 -0.62 2.96
C ASN A 54 5.67 -1.41 1.82
N ILE A 55 4.84 -1.93 0.92
CA ILE A 55 5.30 -2.41 -0.39
C ILE A 55 4.86 -1.45 -1.47
N THR A 56 5.78 -1.02 -2.30
CA THR A 56 5.51 -0.08 -3.40
C THR A 56 5.95 -0.69 -4.72
N LEU A 57 5.09 -0.62 -5.73
CA LEU A 57 5.42 -1.01 -7.10
C LEU A 57 5.70 0.27 -7.91
N ASP A 58 6.98 0.53 -8.19
CA ASP A 58 7.43 1.72 -8.91
C ASP A 58 8.29 1.33 -10.12
N GLY A 59 7.94 1.82 -11.31
CA GLY A 59 8.62 1.43 -12.55
C GLY A 59 8.70 -0.09 -12.77
N GLY A 60 7.73 -0.85 -12.23
CA GLY A 60 7.71 -2.32 -12.24
C GLY A 60 8.60 -2.99 -11.20
N LYS A 61 9.45 -2.25 -10.48
CA LYS A 61 10.28 -2.73 -9.38
C LYS A 61 9.48 -2.73 -8.08
N LEU A 62 9.79 -3.67 -7.20
CA LEU A 62 9.18 -3.72 -5.88
C LEU A 62 10.12 -3.10 -4.85
N LEU A 63 9.62 -2.11 -4.13
CA LEU A 63 10.28 -1.47 -3.01
C LEU A 63 9.65 -1.95 -1.71
N ALA A 64 10.49 -2.19 -0.71
CA ALA A 64 10.12 -2.53 0.66
C ALA A 64 10.55 -1.37 1.57
N ASP A 65 9.60 -0.70 2.21
CA ASP A 65 9.81 0.53 3.00
C ASP A 65 10.67 1.59 2.27
N GLY A 66 10.38 1.78 0.98
CA GLY A 66 11.07 2.76 0.14
C GLY A 66 12.44 2.32 -0.39
N ALA A 67 12.97 1.16 0.04
CA ALA A 67 14.21 0.60 -0.51
C ALA A 67 13.91 -0.40 -1.62
N GLU A 68 14.65 -0.35 -2.74
CA GLU A 68 14.53 -1.35 -3.81
C GLU A 68 14.78 -2.76 -3.25
N PHE A 69 13.82 -3.65 -3.48
CA PHE A 69 13.85 -5.01 -2.94
C PHE A 69 13.93 -6.06 -4.03
N LEU A 70 13.09 -5.95 -5.07
CA LEU A 70 13.14 -6.82 -6.25
C LEU A 70 13.13 -6.00 -7.55
N PRO A 71 13.98 -6.35 -8.52
CA PRO A 71 13.90 -5.80 -9.86
C PRO A 71 12.66 -6.33 -10.58
N ALA A 72 12.23 -5.62 -11.64
CA ALA A 72 10.95 -5.84 -12.30
C ALA A 72 10.74 -7.27 -12.86
N ASP A 73 11.82 -7.94 -13.28
CA ASP A 73 11.77 -9.32 -13.78
C ASP A 73 11.58 -10.36 -12.66
N LYS A 74 11.88 -9.99 -11.40
CA LYS A 74 11.76 -10.88 -10.23
C LYS A 74 10.48 -10.67 -9.43
N VAL A 75 9.71 -9.63 -9.71
CA VAL A 75 8.44 -9.40 -9.01
C VAL A 75 7.40 -10.45 -9.48
N PRO A 76 6.82 -11.25 -8.55
CA PRO A 76 5.83 -12.26 -8.90
C PRO A 76 4.58 -11.66 -9.57
N ASN A 77 4.01 -12.38 -10.54
CA ASN A 77 2.85 -11.88 -11.28
C ASN A 77 1.63 -11.62 -10.39
N SER A 78 1.39 -12.47 -9.37
CA SER A 78 0.31 -12.27 -8.41
C SER A 78 0.44 -10.95 -7.65
N ILE A 79 1.67 -10.51 -7.35
CA ILE A 79 1.91 -9.21 -6.72
C ILE A 79 1.62 -8.08 -7.70
N LYS A 80 2.11 -8.16 -8.94
CA LYS A 80 1.80 -7.18 -10.00
C LYS A 80 0.28 -7.03 -10.21
N ASN A 81 -0.43 -8.15 -10.22
CA ASN A 81 -1.88 -8.18 -10.39
C ASN A 81 -2.62 -7.48 -9.26
N VAL A 82 -2.15 -7.57 -8.01
CA VAL A 82 -2.71 -6.79 -6.88
C VAL A 82 -2.63 -5.30 -7.18
N PHE A 83 -1.44 -4.77 -7.47
CA PHE A 83 -1.28 -3.33 -7.72
C PHE A 83 -2.11 -2.87 -8.92
N ALA A 84 -2.19 -3.68 -9.99
CA ALA A 84 -3.03 -3.40 -11.14
C ALA A 84 -4.54 -3.41 -10.78
N LYS A 85 -4.99 -4.41 -10.01
CA LYS A 85 -6.40 -4.57 -9.62
C LYS A 85 -6.87 -3.44 -8.73
N PHE A 86 -6.06 -3.07 -7.74
CA PHE A 86 -6.33 -1.95 -6.85
C PHE A 86 -6.03 -0.60 -7.51
N GLN A 87 -5.35 -0.55 -8.65
CA GLN A 87 -4.80 0.71 -9.19
C GLN A 87 -4.00 1.47 -8.12
N ALA A 88 -3.27 0.72 -7.31
CA ALA A 88 -2.48 1.24 -6.20
C ALA A 88 -1.01 1.34 -6.59
N GLN A 89 -0.28 2.27 -5.99
CA GLN A 89 1.19 2.32 -6.09
C GLN A 89 1.83 1.68 -4.86
N THR A 90 1.22 1.88 -3.69
CA THR A 90 1.70 1.39 -2.40
C THR A 90 0.61 0.61 -1.70
N VAL A 91 0.97 -0.45 -0.99
CA VAL A 91 0.11 -1.13 -0.04
C VAL A 91 0.80 -1.15 1.31
N THR A 92 0.13 -0.62 2.32
CA THR A 92 0.58 -0.59 3.71
C THR A 92 -0.04 -1.76 4.46
N PHE A 93 0.77 -2.47 5.24
CA PHE A 93 0.32 -3.50 6.17
C PHE A 93 0.69 -3.07 7.59
N LYS A 94 -0.31 -2.84 8.43
CA LYS A 94 -0.12 -2.51 9.84
C LYS A 94 0.25 -3.76 10.64
N ALA A 95 0.91 -3.55 11.76
CA ALA A 95 1.05 -4.59 12.78
C ALA A 95 -0.34 -5.02 13.27
N GLY A 96 -0.50 -6.33 13.49
CA GLY A 96 -1.76 -6.89 13.98
C GLY A 96 -2.82 -7.15 12.91
N VAL A 97 -2.48 -7.10 11.61
CA VAL A 97 -3.36 -7.57 10.52
C VAL A 97 -3.89 -8.96 10.85
N THR A 98 -5.20 -9.15 10.73
CA THR A 98 -5.84 -10.44 11.04
C THR A 98 -5.90 -11.36 9.83
N ARG A 99 -6.23 -12.64 10.09
CA ARG A 99 -6.46 -13.63 9.03
C ARG A 99 -7.64 -13.24 8.15
N GLU A 100 -8.73 -12.73 8.73
CA GLU A 100 -9.89 -12.28 7.96
C GLU A 100 -9.55 -11.11 7.05
N GLU A 101 -8.76 -10.15 7.54
CA GLU A 101 -8.31 -9.01 6.74
C GLU A 101 -7.42 -9.44 5.58
N LEU A 102 -6.43 -10.31 5.84
CA LEU A 102 -5.55 -10.81 4.80
C LEU A 102 -6.31 -11.65 3.77
N LEU A 103 -7.26 -12.47 4.21
CA LEU A 103 -8.11 -13.25 3.32
C LEU A 103 -8.98 -12.35 2.43
N ALA A 104 -9.62 -11.32 3.01
CA ALA A 104 -10.43 -10.36 2.25
C ALA A 104 -9.58 -9.62 1.21
N PHE A 105 -8.36 -9.21 1.59
CA PHE A 105 -7.41 -8.60 0.67
C PHE A 105 -7.00 -9.53 -0.47
N CYS A 106 -6.71 -10.80 -0.17
CA CYS A 106 -6.37 -11.78 -1.19
C CYS A 106 -7.56 -12.08 -2.11
N GLY A 107 -8.76 -12.21 -1.55
CA GLY A 107 -10.00 -12.49 -2.26
C GLY A 107 -10.47 -11.36 -3.18
N ALA A 108 -10.12 -10.10 -2.87
CA ALA A 108 -10.47 -8.94 -3.69
C ALA A 108 -9.97 -9.04 -5.15
N GLN A 109 -8.92 -9.83 -5.41
CA GLN A 109 -8.42 -10.06 -6.77
C GLN A 109 -9.37 -10.87 -7.66
N ALA A 110 -10.11 -11.83 -7.08
CA ALA A 110 -11.00 -12.72 -7.81
C ALA A 110 -12.36 -12.07 -8.14
N LEU A 111 -12.68 -10.97 -7.46
CA LEU A 111 -13.98 -10.32 -7.58
C LEU A 111 -14.02 -9.36 -8.77
N ARG A 112 -15.21 -9.27 -9.40
CA ARG A 112 -15.47 -8.29 -10.47
C ARG A 112 -15.82 -6.90 -9.93
N THR A 113 -16.04 -6.79 -8.62
CA THR A 113 -16.39 -5.55 -7.93
C THR A 113 -15.17 -4.67 -7.68
N ASP A 114 -15.41 -3.42 -7.29
CA ASP A 114 -14.36 -2.53 -6.83
C ASP A 114 -13.68 -3.12 -5.59
N PRO A 115 -12.34 -3.26 -5.60
CA PRO A 115 -11.65 -3.92 -4.51
C PRO A 115 -11.59 -3.07 -3.23
N TYR A 116 -11.73 -1.74 -3.32
CA TYR A 116 -11.78 -0.88 -2.13
C TYR A 116 -13.12 -0.97 -1.41
N GLU A 117 -14.22 -1.00 -2.16
CA GLU A 117 -15.55 -1.24 -1.60
C GLU A 117 -15.58 -2.60 -0.89
N HIS A 118 -15.01 -3.64 -1.50
CA HIS A 118 -14.92 -4.96 -0.88
C HIS A 118 -14.16 -4.94 0.46
N LEU A 119 -13.00 -4.29 0.51
CA LEU A 119 -12.22 -4.16 1.75
C LEU A 119 -13.01 -3.43 2.83
N LYS A 120 -13.72 -2.36 2.45
CA LYS A 120 -14.54 -1.56 3.36
C LYS A 120 -15.71 -2.38 3.92
N GLU A 121 -16.44 -3.11 3.07
CA GLU A 121 -17.54 -3.99 3.48
C GLU A 121 -17.08 -5.10 4.42
N LYS A 122 -15.86 -5.60 4.23
CA LYS A 122 -15.23 -6.61 5.09
C LYS A 122 -14.58 -6.03 6.35
N GLY A 123 -14.63 -4.71 6.54
CA GLY A 123 -14.07 -4.04 7.71
C GLY A 123 -12.54 -4.10 7.79
N VAL A 124 -11.86 -4.18 6.65
CA VAL A 124 -10.38 -4.23 6.61
C VAL A 124 -9.79 -2.86 6.92
N THR A 125 -8.95 -2.78 7.95
CA THR A 125 -8.32 -1.55 8.44
C THR A 125 -6.81 -1.66 8.60
N GLY A 126 -6.30 -2.89 8.69
CA GLY A 126 -4.88 -3.24 8.79
C GLY A 126 -4.15 -3.27 7.45
N ILE A 127 -4.87 -3.35 6.32
CA ILE A 127 -4.27 -3.39 4.98
C ILE A 127 -4.82 -2.22 4.16
N ILE A 128 -3.94 -1.31 3.73
CA ILE A 128 -4.31 -0.04 3.11
C ILE A 128 -3.63 0.11 1.74
N PRO A 129 -4.33 -0.21 0.64
CA PRO A 129 -3.86 0.13 -0.69
C PRO A 129 -4.01 1.63 -0.94
N ALA A 130 -2.93 2.33 -1.27
CA ALA A 130 -2.94 3.74 -1.63
C ALA A 130 -3.19 3.88 -3.14
N LYS A 131 -4.37 4.39 -3.51
CA LYS A 131 -4.77 4.60 -4.90
C LYS A 131 -3.83 5.59 -5.58
N SER A 132 -3.33 5.25 -6.76
CA SER A 132 -2.50 6.14 -7.57
C SER A 132 -3.37 7.27 -8.11
N VAL A 133 -3.30 8.46 -7.52
CA VAL A 133 -3.93 9.67 -8.06
C VAL A 133 -2.91 10.37 -8.94
N TYR A 134 -2.98 10.14 -10.25
CA TYR A 134 -2.28 11.00 -11.21
C TYR A 134 -3.01 12.34 -11.27
N ALA A 135 -2.51 13.34 -10.55
CA ALA A 135 -2.84 14.72 -10.86
C ALA A 135 -2.23 15.02 -12.23
N LYS A 136 -3.09 15.20 -13.25
CA LYS A 136 -2.67 15.74 -14.54
C LYS A 136 -2.14 17.15 -14.26
N VAL A 137 -0.83 17.30 -14.17
CA VAL A 137 -0.20 18.62 -14.22
C VAL A 137 -0.38 19.05 -15.67
N GLU A 138 -1.36 19.92 -15.92
CA GLU A 138 -1.50 20.50 -17.24
C GLU A 138 -0.18 21.21 -17.55
N ALA A 139 0.46 20.82 -18.65
CA ALA A 139 1.60 21.53 -19.21
C ALA A 139 1.08 22.88 -19.73
N GLY A 140 0.90 23.81 -18.80
CA GLY A 140 0.48 25.18 -19.02
C GLY A 140 1.40 26.09 -18.23
N ASP A 141 2.31 26.73 -18.96
CA ASP A 141 3.16 27.86 -18.59
C ASP A 141 4.18 27.68 -17.45
N GLY A 142 5.45 27.68 -17.85
CA GLY A 142 6.53 28.11 -16.97
C GLY A 142 6.22 29.50 -16.41
N LYS A 143 6.37 29.63 -15.09
CA LYS A 143 6.06 30.76 -14.19
C LYS A 143 4.66 30.71 -13.57
N ALA A 144 4.57 30.01 -12.45
CA ALA A 144 3.75 30.49 -11.33
C ALA A 144 4.56 30.40 -10.04
N ALA A 145 4.79 31.55 -9.45
CA ALA A 145 5.55 31.75 -8.23
C ALA A 145 4.95 30.98 -7.05
N ILE A 146 5.84 30.37 -6.27
CA ILE A 146 5.57 29.94 -4.90
C ILE A 146 5.20 31.21 -4.11
N LYS A 147 3.92 31.37 -3.76
CA LYS A 147 3.52 32.25 -2.65
C LYS A 147 3.22 31.36 -1.44
N PRO A 148 4.02 31.40 -0.37
CA PRO A 148 3.66 30.78 0.88
C PRO A 148 2.52 31.55 1.54
N GLY A 149 1.50 30.82 1.97
CA GLY A 149 0.75 31.05 3.22
C GLY A 149 0.14 32.43 3.45
N ALA A 150 -1.16 32.54 3.22
CA ALA A 150 -2.00 33.54 3.87
C ALA A 150 -2.01 33.30 5.39
N GLY A 151 -1.15 34.04 6.10
CA GLY A 151 -1.28 34.29 7.52
C GLY A 151 -2.29 35.41 7.74
N THR A 152 -3.39 35.06 8.40
CA THR A 152 -4.39 35.96 8.96
C THR A 152 -3.75 37.08 9.81
N GLN A 153 -4.03 38.35 9.48
CA GLN A 153 -4.11 39.38 10.50
C GLN A 153 -5.15 40.44 10.13
N ALA A 154 -6.14 40.55 11.00
CA ALA A 154 -7.22 41.50 10.95
C ALA A 154 -6.80 42.83 11.60
N GLY A 155 -7.34 43.94 11.07
CA GLY A 155 -7.77 45.08 11.88
C GLY A 155 -6.86 46.32 11.90
N GLY A 156 -7.35 47.37 11.22
CA GLY A 156 -7.73 48.60 11.93
C GLY A 156 -6.76 49.79 11.91
N GLY A 157 -7.27 50.92 11.41
CA GLY A 157 -7.00 52.24 11.98
C GLY A 157 -6.16 53.17 11.12
N GLY A 158 -6.81 54.22 10.61
CA GLY A 158 -6.16 55.32 9.89
C GLY A 158 -5.48 56.34 10.81
N GLY A 159 -4.79 57.29 10.19
CA GLY A 159 -4.18 58.44 10.84
C GLY A 159 -3.41 59.29 9.82
N ALA A 160 -3.75 60.56 9.76
CA ALA A 160 -3.32 61.58 8.80
C ALA A 160 -2.02 62.30 9.18
N ASP A 161 -1.59 63.21 8.28
CA ASP A 161 -0.54 64.25 8.40
C ASP A 161 0.92 63.77 8.44
N GLY A 162 1.92 64.40 7.85
CA GLY A 162 2.09 65.73 7.25
C GLY A 162 3.60 66.05 7.21
N ALA A 163 3.97 67.11 6.47
CA ALA A 163 5.30 67.71 6.24
C ALA A 163 6.03 67.31 4.94
#